data_AF-A0A7W5V7T6-F1
#
_entry.id   AF-A0A7W5V7T6-F1
#
_cell.length_a   1.000
_cell.length_b   1.000
_cell.length_c   1.000
_cell.angle_alpha   90.00
_cell.angle_beta   90.00
_cell.angle_gamma   90.00
#
_symmetry.space_group_name_H-M   'P 1'
#
loop_
_entity.id
_entity.type
_entity.pdbx_description
1 polymer ?
#
loop_
_entity_poly.entity_id
_entity_poly.type
_entity_poly.pdbx_seq_one_letter_code
_entity_poly.pdbx_strand_id
1 'polypeptide(L)'
;MMTCEEVRLSLGAYTLGALDAEEAQEVEIHLASCEGCTDELMELEGLPVFLSKVSEKDVELVASPPREVLDRLLNDRVKRHRRGRLLLVAAASVAALAVGGTVLTTLQDRTQPTSAAPAAQDAPASAVRPSEGELAAKESEPQDSAARPDRSRAAEKDEPNATMASPSASPLPSVSAELKMGEPGRAFTGESKDVKATVTVSPGMPLQVQLEGVPPGTECRLVVVSKAGAKEVSAPWTVRAASYEAGAEVFKVQSRTPQESIRSFEVRDADGGLLVRITAK
;
A
#
# COMPACT_ATOMS: atom_id res chain seq x y z
N MET A 1 36.98 -5.80 15.55
CA MET A 1 36.37 -4.48 15.89
C MET A 1 35.31 -4.18 14.85
N MET A 2 34.08 -4.58 15.14
CA MET A 2 32.94 -4.30 14.27
C MET A 2 32.58 -2.82 14.26
N THR A 3 32.12 -2.36 13.11
CA THR A 3 31.49 -1.05 12.91
C THR A 3 30.08 -1.03 13.52
N CYS A 4 29.53 0.17 13.75
CA CYS A 4 28.14 0.30 14.22
C CYS A 4 27.14 -0.33 13.25
N GLU A 5 27.38 -0.31 11.93
CA GLU A 5 26.47 -0.90 10.94
C GLU A 5 26.42 -2.43 11.07
N GLU A 6 27.57 -3.08 11.18
CA GLU A 6 27.68 -4.53 11.38
C GLU A 6 27.03 -4.95 12.71
N VAL A 7 27.27 -4.22 13.80
CA VAL A 7 26.67 -4.52 15.11
C VAL A 7 25.15 -4.37 15.07
N ARG A 8 24.62 -3.29 14.47
CA ARG A 8 23.17 -3.05 14.36
C ARG A 8 22.44 -4.14 13.59
N LEU A 9 23.04 -4.67 12.53
CA LEU A 9 22.51 -5.84 11.81
C LEU A 9 22.54 -7.10 12.69
N SER A 10 23.56 -7.27 13.52
CA SER A 10 23.75 -8.41 14.42
C SER A 10 22.91 -8.37 15.71
N LEU A 11 22.39 -7.21 16.15
CA LEU A 11 21.59 -7.10 17.38
C LEU A 11 20.36 -8.03 17.39
N GLY A 12 19.73 -8.24 16.23
CA GLY A 12 18.61 -9.17 16.09
C GLY A 12 19.00 -10.64 16.30
N ALA A 13 20.20 -11.04 15.86
CA ALA A 13 20.72 -12.39 16.12
C ALA A 13 21.23 -12.53 17.56
N TYR A 14 21.88 -11.48 18.10
CA TYR A 14 22.35 -11.41 19.49
C TYR A 14 21.20 -11.57 20.50
N THR A 15 20.13 -10.78 20.36
CA THR A 15 18.94 -10.85 21.25
C THR A 15 18.21 -12.19 21.21
N LEU A 16 18.31 -12.92 20.09
CA LEU A 16 17.73 -14.26 19.92
C LEU A 16 18.69 -15.39 20.31
N GLY A 17 19.92 -15.08 20.73
CA GLY A 17 20.95 -16.08 21.06
C GLY A 17 21.40 -16.92 19.87
N ALA A 18 21.37 -16.33 18.66
CA ALA A 18 21.63 -17.00 17.38
C ALA A 18 23.01 -16.70 16.77
N LEU A 19 23.81 -15.83 17.40
CA LEU A 19 25.23 -15.63 17.08
C LEU A 19 26.08 -16.76 17.69
N ASP A 20 27.26 -16.99 17.14
CA ASP A 20 28.28 -17.79 17.83
C ASP A 20 28.98 -17.01 18.96
N ALA A 21 29.83 -17.69 19.73
CA ALA A 21 30.47 -17.12 20.91
C ALA A 21 31.58 -16.09 20.59
N GLU A 22 32.16 -16.13 19.39
CA GLU A 22 33.20 -15.18 18.95
C GLU A 22 32.51 -13.90 18.42
N GLU A 23 31.49 -14.05 17.57
CA GLU A 23 30.66 -12.93 17.08
C GLU A 23 29.94 -12.20 18.22
N ALA A 24 29.36 -12.93 19.19
CA ALA A 24 28.71 -12.33 20.35
C ALA A 24 29.70 -11.51 21.19
N GLN A 25 30.94 -11.97 21.37
CA GLN A 25 31.98 -11.23 22.08
C GLN A 25 32.40 -9.95 21.34
N GLU A 26 32.49 -9.96 20.00
CA GLU A 26 32.74 -8.73 19.24
C GLU A 26 31.60 -7.70 19.39
N VAL A 27 30.35 -8.15 19.46
CA VAL A 27 29.17 -7.31 19.73
C VAL A 27 29.20 -6.74 21.16
N GLU A 28 29.46 -7.56 22.18
CA GLU A 28 29.59 -7.13 23.58
C GLU A 28 30.68 -6.05 23.76
N ILE A 29 31.85 -6.23 23.12
CA ILE A 29 32.95 -5.26 23.15
C ILE A 29 32.52 -3.92 22.54
N HIS A 30 31.75 -3.94 21.45
CA HIS A 30 31.25 -2.71 20.83
C HIS A 30 30.20 -2.03 21.74
N LEU A 31 29.22 -2.78 22.26
CA LEU A 31 28.17 -2.27 23.14
C LEU A 31 28.74 -1.58 24.38
N ALA A 32 29.80 -2.12 24.98
CA ALA A 32 30.51 -1.51 26.11
C ALA A 32 31.11 -0.12 25.82
N SER A 33 31.13 0.33 24.55
CA SER A 33 31.69 1.61 24.10
C SER A 33 30.74 2.47 23.25
N CYS A 34 29.53 1.99 22.94
CA CYS A 34 28.59 2.68 22.07
C CYS A 34 27.17 2.73 22.66
N GLU A 35 26.80 3.89 23.19
CA GLU A 35 25.47 4.14 23.76
C GLU A 35 24.35 3.93 22.74
N GLY A 36 24.52 4.44 21.50
CA GLY A 36 23.48 4.31 20.47
C GLY A 36 23.15 2.87 20.04
N CYS A 37 24.13 1.96 20.07
CA CYS A 37 23.87 0.53 19.84
C CYS A 37 23.26 -0.16 21.07
N THR A 38 23.48 0.39 22.27
CA THR A 38 22.86 -0.08 23.52
C THR A 38 21.39 0.35 23.60
N ASP A 39 21.07 1.59 23.23
CA ASP A 39 19.69 2.09 23.14
C ASP A 39 18.85 1.23 22.18
N GLU A 40 19.40 0.92 21.01
CA GLU A 40 18.73 0.08 19.99
C GLU A 40 18.60 -1.38 20.43
N LEU A 41 19.54 -1.89 21.24
CA LEU A 41 19.39 -3.19 21.89
C LEU A 41 18.19 -3.18 22.86
N MET A 42 18.02 -2.11 23.65
CA MET A 42 16.87 -1.96 24.56
C MET A 42 15.52 -1.87 23.82
N GLU A 43 15.47 -1.27 22.62
CA GLU A 43 14.27 -1.31 21.77
C GLU A 43 13.87 -2.74 21.36
N LEU A 44 14.84 -3.66 21.26
CA LEU A 44 14.65 -5.04 20.83
C LEU A 44 14.38 -6.03 21.98
N GLU A 45 14.70 -5.70 23.25
CA GLU A 45 14.53 -6.61 24.41
C GLU A 45 13.08 -7.13 24.60
N GLY A 46 12.08 -6.39 24.13
CA GLY A 46 10.69 -6.85 24.16
C GLY A 46 10.35 -7.95 23.14
N LEU A 47 11.11 -8.07 22.04
CA LEU A 47 10.79 -8.93 20.90
C LEU A 47 10.84 -10.44 21.23
N PRO A 48 11.86 -10.98 21.95
CA PRO A 48 11.92 -12.40 22.29
C PRO A 48 10.69 -12.88 23.08
N VAL A 49 10.11 -12.03 23.94
CA VAL A 49 8.91 -12.35 24.72
C VAL A 49 7.69 -12.55 23.81
N PHE A 50 7.56 -11.78 22.74
CA PHE A 50 6.50 -12.00 21.75
C PHE A 50 6.74 -13.25 20.90
N LEU A 51 7.99 -13.50 20.48
CA LEU A 51 8.34 -14.66 19.67
C LEU A 51 8.22 -15.98 20.43
N SER A 52 8.45 -16.00 21.75
CA SER A 52 8.24 -17.18 22.60
C SER A 52 6.80 -17.73 22.63
N LYS A 53 5.82 -16.97 22.10
CA LYS A 53 4.43 -17.43 21.95
C LYS A 53 4.21 -18.31 20.72
N VAL A 54 5.17 -18.36 19.80
CA VAL A 54 5.12 -19.19 18.60
C VAL A 54 5.68 -20.57 18.93
N SER A 55 4.87 -21.63 18.80
CA SER A 55 5.36 -22.98 18.99
C SER A 55 6.05 -23.52 17.73
N GLU A 56 6.92 -24.52 17.88
CA GLU A 56 7.53 -25.25 16.76
C GLU A 56 6.48 -25.76 15.75
N LYS A 57 5.30 -26.16 16.27
CA LYS A 57 4.17 -26.60 15.45
C LYS A 57 3.56 -25.48 14.61
N ASP A 58 3.53 -24.25 15.11
CA ASP A 58 3.06 -23.08 14.35
C ASP A 58 4.04 -22.75 13.21
N VAL A 59 5.35 -22.89 13.47
CA VAL A 59 6.40 -22.73 12.44
C VAL A 59 6.27 -23.81 11.36
N GLU A 60 6.09 -25.08 11.75
CA GLU A 60 5.87 -26.20 10.82
C GLU A 60 4.64 -25.97 9.93
N LEU A 61 3.53 -25.49 10.50
CA LEU A 61 2.28 -25.19 9.78
C LEU A 61 2.41 -24.03 8.79
N VAL A 62 3.30 -23.05 9.05
CA VAL A 62 3.60 -21.96 8.10
C VAL A 62 4.54 -22.43 6.99
N ALA A 63 5.57 -23.22 7.33
CA ALA A 63 6.55 -23.72 6.38
C ALA A 63 5.96 -24.79 5.43
N SER A 64 5.04 -25.62 5.92
CA SER A 64 4.38 -26.68 5.16
C SER A 64 2.86 -26.66 5.44
N PRO A 65 2.11 -25.71 4.85
CA PRO A 65 0.68 -25.61 5.09
C PRO A 65 -0.06 -26.88 4.62
N PRO A 66 -1.16 -27.28 5.29
CA PRO A 66 -1.90 -28.49 4.93
C PRO A 66 -2.26 -28.53 3.45
N ARG A 67 -1.87 -29.62 2.77
CA ARG A 67 -2.02 -29.76 1.31
C ARG A 67 -3.45 -29.52 0.84
N GLU A 68 -4.44 -29.92 1.62
CA GLU A 68 -5.87 -29.68 1.40
C GLU A 68 -6.22 -28.20 1.19
N VAL A 69 -5.56 -27.28 1.90
CA VAL A 69 -5.76 -25.82 1.75
C VAL A 69 -5.10 -25.32 0.47
N LEU A 70 -3.87 -25.76 0.18
CA LEU A 70 -3.15 -25.42 -1.05
C LEU A 70 -3.91 -25.95 -2.28
N ASP A 71 -4.30 -27.22 -2.27
CA ASP A 71 -5.07 -27.88 -3.31
C ASP A 71 -6.43 -27.20 -3.51
N ARG A 72 -7.10 -26.76 -2.44
CA ARG A 72 -8.34 -25.98 -2.55
C ARG A 72 -8.11 -24.63 -3.25
N LEU A 73 -7.07 -23.88 -2.87
CA LEU A 73 -6.74 -22.59 -3.49
C LEU A 73 -6.36 -22.74 -4.97
N LEU A 74 -5.59 -23.78 -5.32
CA LEU A 74 -5.22 -24.11 -6.70
C LEU A 74 -6.45 -24.54 -7.52
N ASN A 75 -7.28 -25.45 -6.99
CA ASN A 75 -8.48 -25.93 -7.66
C ASN A 75 -9.53 -24.84 -7.85
N ASP A 76 -9.71 -23.91 -6.90
CA ASP A 76 -10.65 -22.79 -7.04
C ASP A 76 -10.22 -21.80 -8.13
N ARG A 77 -8.91 -21.67 -8.41
CA ARG A 77 -8.40 -20.91 -9.57
C ARG A 77 -8.67 -21.64 -10.88
N VAL A 78 -8.37 -22.95 -10.95
CA VAL A 78 -8.63 -23.78 -12.14
C VAL A 78 -10.12 -23.84 -12.48
N LYS A 79 -10.99 -23.99 -11.48
CA LYS A 79 -12.46 -24.07 -11.63
C LYS A 79 -13.05 -22.77 -12.16
N ARG A 80 -12.56 -21.61 -11.71
CA ARG A 80 -12.91 -20.29 -12.27
C ARG A 80 -12.50 -20.17 -13.74
N HIS A 81 -11.25 -20.48 -14.05
CA HIS A 81 -10.74 -20.39 -15.42
C HIS A 81 -11.47 -21.35 -16.39
N ARG A 82 -11.75 -22.58 -15.97
CA ARG A 82 -12.51 -23.57 -16.76
C ARG A 82 -13.95 -23.11 -17.02
N ARG A 83 -14.62 -22.50 -16.05
CA ARG A 83 -15.97 -21.91 -16.23
C ARG A 83 -15.95 -20.77 -17.24
N GLY A 84 -15.02 -19.81 -17.13
CA GLY A 84 -14.88 -18.73 -18.10
C GLY A 84 -14.61 -19.23 -19.52
N ARG A 85 -13.69 -20.19 -19.68
CA ARG A 85 -13.38 -20.80 -20.99
C ARG A 85 -14.57 -21.57 -21.59
N LEU A 86 -15.38 -22.26 -20.78
CA LEU A 86 -16.60 -22.92 -21.25
C LEU A 86 -17.67 -21.91 -21.72
N LEU A 87 -17.85 -20.80 -21.00
CA LEU A 87 -18.76 -19.72 -21.42
C LEU A 87 -18.31 -19.07 -22.74
N LEU A 88 -17.00 -18.85 -22.92
CA LEU A 88 -16.45 -18.33 -24.18
C LEU A 88 -16.65 -19.31 -25.34
N VAL A 89 -16.46 -20.61 -25.14
CA VAL A 89 -16.72 -21.64 -26.18
C VAL A 89 -18.21 -21.69 -26.52
N ALA A 90 -19.09 -21.64 -25.52
CA ALA A 90 -20.54 -21.60 -25.74
C ALA A 90 -20.94 -20.36 -26.56
N ALA A 91 -20.48 -19.16 -26.16
CA ALA A 91 -20.73 -17.92 -26.89
C ALA A 91 -20.20 -17.97 -28.34
N ALA A 92 -18.98 -18.49 -28.55
CA ALA A 92 -18.41 -18.66 -29.88
C ALA A 92 -19.23 -19.63 -30.75
N SER A 93 -19.74 -20.73 -30.18
CA SER A 93 -20.59 -21.67 -30.90
C SER A 93 -21.96 -21.07 -31.28
N VAL A 94 -22.57 -20.25 -30.41
CA VAL A 94 -23.81 -19.51 -30.72
C VAL A 94 -23.56 -18.47 -31.83
N ALA A 95 -22.45 -17.73 -31.76
CA ALA A 95 -22.07 -16.77 -32.80
C ALA A 95 -21.80 -17.47 -34.15
N ALA A 96 -21.13 -18.62 -34.15
CA ALA A 96 -20.89 -19.41 -35.36
C ALA A 96 -22.19 -19.94 -35.99
N LEU A 97 -23.16 -20.37 -35.18
CA LEU A 97 -24.49 -20.79 -35.66
C LEU A 97 -25.29 -19.61 -36.21
N ALA A 98 -25.23 -18.44 -35.57
CA ALA A 98 -25.90 -17.23 -36.07
C ALA A 98 -25.31 -16.76 -37.41
N VAL A 99 -23.98 -16.66 -37.52
CA VAL A 99 -23.31 -16.26 -38.76
C VAL A 99 -23.47 -17.32 -39.86
N GLY A 100 -23.33 -18.61 -39.53
CA GLY A 100 -23.56 -19.70 -40.50
C GLY A 100 -25.01 -19.72 -41.02
N GLY A 101 -25.97 -19.44 -40.14
CA GLY A 101 -27.38 -19.30 -40.50
C GLY A 101 -27.64 -18.14 -41.46
N THR A 102 -27.10 -16.95 -41.18
CA THR A 102 -27.28 -15.78 -42.06
C THR A 102 -26.57 -15.89 -43.41
N VAL A 103 -25.45 -16.62 -43.49
CA VAL A 103 -24.79 -16.92 -44.77
C VAL A 103 -25.59 -17.92 -45.60
N LEU A 104 -26.22 -18.92 -44.98
CA LEU A 104 -27.08 -19.88 -45.69
C LEU A 104 -28.35 -19.21 -46.26
N THR A 105 -29.02 -18.34 -45.51
CA THR A 105 -30.22 -17.65 -46.00
C THR A 105 -29.92 -16.68 -47.14
N THR A 106 -28.83 -15.92 -47.05
CA THR A 106 -28.43 -14.97 -48.11
C THR A 106 -27.94 -15.63 -49.41
N LEU A 107 -27.52 -16.89 -49.36
CA LEU A 107 -27.21 -17.68 -50.56
C LEU A 107 -28.47 -18.24 -51.26
N GLN A 108 -29.56 -18.52 -50.54
CA GLN A 108 -30.81 -18.96 -51.14
C GLN A 108 -31.57 -17.83 -51.86
N ASP A 109 -31.48 -16.58 -51.36
CA ASP A 109 -32.10 -15.41 -51.98
C ASP A 109 -31.51 -15.03 -53.35
N ARG A 110 -30.29 -15.51 -53.68
CA ARG A 110 -29.65 -15.25 -54.99
C ARG A 110 -30.26 -16.00 -56.17
N THR A 111 -31.36 -16.73 -55.98
CA THR A 111 -31.97 -17.61 -57.00
C THR A 111 -33.19 -17.01 -57.71
N GLN A 112 -33.54 -15.72 -57.49
CA GLN A 112 -34.54 -15.01 -58.29
C GLN A 112 -33.90 -14.00 -59.28
N PRO A 113 -34.00 -14.23 -60.60
CA PRO A 113 -33.61 -13.26 -61.62
C PRO A 113 -34.82 -12.40 -62.05
N THR A 114 -34.88 -11.16 -61.58
CA THR A 114 -35.75 -10.08 -62.07
C THR A 114 -35.29 -8.80 -61.36
N SER A 115 -35.18 -7.59 -61.93
CA SER A 115 -35.15 -7.01 -63.27
C SER A 115 -35.19 -5.48 -63.02
N ALA A 116 -34.67 -4.67 -63.94
CA ALA A 116 -34.77 -3.20 -63.99
C ALA A 116 -33.96 -2.34 -62.98
N ALA A 117 -33.23 -1.39 -63.57
CA ALA A 117 -32.87 -0.06 -63.04
C ALA A 117 -33.49 0.98 -64.02
N PRO A 118 -33.31 2.31 -63.89
CA PRO A 118 -32.78 3.14 -62.79
C PRO A 118 -33.71 4.34 -62.44
N ALA A 119 -33.37 5.17 -61.43
CA ALA A 119 -33.72 6.62 -61.36
C ALA A 119 -32.98 7.35 -60.23
N ALA A 120 -32.77 8.66 -60.41
CA ALA A 120 -32.24 9.62 -59.41
C ALA A 120 -33.43 10.31 -58.64
N GLN A 121 -33.32 11.27 -57.70
CA GLN A 121 -32.34 12.35 -57.48
C GLN A 121 -32.31 12.86 -56.00
N ASP A 122 -31.37 13.79 -55.76
CA ASP A 122 -31.45 15.00 -54.91
C ASP A 122 -30.98 15.02 -53.44
N ALA A 123 -30.38 16.17 -53.11
CA ALA A 123 -29.83 16.63 -51.81
C ALA A 123 -30.42 18.04 -51.52
N PRO A 124 -29.99 18.92 -50.57
CA PRO A 124 -28.64 19.19 -50.03
C PRO A 124 -28.66 19.37 -48.48
N ALA A 125 -27.83 20.11 -47.73
CA ALA A 125 -26.65 20.96 -48.00
C ALA A 125 -25.73 21.05 -46.76
N SER A 126 -24.41 21.21 -46.98
CA SER A 126 -23.64 22.44 -46.66
C SER A 126 -22.20 22.15 -46.22
N ALA A 127 -21.28 23.04 -46.62
CA ALA A 127 -19.82 22.98 -46.39
C ALA A 127 -19.46 23.47 -44.95
N VAL A 128 -18.23 23.43 -44.44
CA VAL A 128 -16.98 24.02 -44.99
C VAL A 128 -15.72 23.34 -44.39
N ARG A 129 -14.69 23.15 -45.23
CA ARG A 129 -13.25 22.95 -44.88
C ARG A 129 -12.49 24.25 -45.25
N PRO A 130 -11.40 24.63 -44.55
CA PRO A 130 -10.01 24.21 -44.92
C PRO A 130 -9.24 23.63 -43.70
N SER A 131 -8.26 22.72 -43.83
CA SER A 131 -6.89 22.82 -44.40
C SER A 131 -5.93 23.70 -43.59
N GLU A 132 -4.64 23.39 -43.37
CA GLU A 132 -3.83 22.15 -43.54
C GLU A 132 -2.46 22.35 -42.84
N GLY A 133 -1.77 21.26 -42.51
CA GLY A 133 -0.32 21.26 -42.22
C GLY A 133 0.14 21.74 -40.82
N GLU A 134 1.40 21.58 -40.42
CA GLU A 134 2.54 20.84 -41.02
C GLU A 134 3.72 20.85 -40.00
N LEU A 135 4.64 19.90 -40.12
CA LEU A 135 5.99 19.82 -39.54
C LEU A 135 6.17 19.74 -38.00
N ALA A 136 6.66 18.56 -37.61
CA ALA A 136 7.44 18.36 -36.40
C ALA A 136 8.89 18.89 -36.54
N ALA A 137 9.68 18.67 -35.48
CA ALA A 137 11.11 18.98 -35.32
C ALA A 137 11.45 20.44 -34.98
N LYS A 138 11.77 20.65 -33.69
CA LYS A 138 12.88 21.52 -33.32
C LYS A 138 13.57 21.02 -32.05
N GLU A 139 14.79 20.53 -32.23
CA GLU A 139 15.75 20.27 -31.17
C GLU A 139 16.51 21.59 -30.91
N SER A 140 16.49 22.06 -29.67
CA SER A 140 17.15 23.28 -29.16
C SER A 140 17.06 23.20 -27.62
N GLU A 141 18.06 23.54 -26.80
CA GLU A 141 19.44 23.98 -27.00
C GLU A 141 20.24 23.66 -25.70
N PRO A 142 21.57 23.88 -25.62
CA PRO A 142 22.39 23.42 -24.49
C PRO A 142 22.40 24.41 -23.31
N GLN A 143 22.78 23.92 -22.14
CA GLN A 143 23.43 24.66 -21.05
C GLN A 143 23.96 23.64 -20.02
N ASP A 144 24.98 23.87 -19.22
CA ASP A 144 26.18 24.71 -19.22
C ASP A 144 26.83 24.46 -17.83
N SER A 145 28.15 24.56 -17.77
CA SER A 145 28.96 24.85 -16.57
C SER A 145 28.46 24.43 -15.16
N ALA A 146 29.04 23.35 -14.64
CA ALA A 146 29.36 23.24 -13.21
C ALA A 146 30.87 23.06 -13.04
N ALA A 147 31.58 24.19 -12.87
CA ALA A 147 33.03 24.19 -12.70
C ALA A 147 33.45 24.11 -11.23
N ARG A 148 34.07 22.98 -10.86
CA ARG A 148 35.19 22.88 -9.89
C ARG A 148 34.92 23.39 -8.44
N PRO A 149 35.90 23.26 -7.52
CA PRO A 149 36.29 21.98 -6.92
C PRO A 149 36.25 22.08 -5.38
N ASP A 150 36.54 20.99 -4.65
CA ASP A 150 37.79 20.92 -3.88
C ASP A 150 38.07 19.49 -3.38
N ARG A 151 39.33 19.22 -3.05
CA ARG A 151 39.83 17.95 -2.52
C ARG A 151 40.96 18.28 -1.55
N SER A 152 41.05 17.53 -0.44
CA SER A 152 42.17 17.50 0.54
C SER A 152 42.11 18.61 1.61
N ARG A 153 42.70 18.47 2.82
CA ARG A 153 43.19 17.34 3.66
C ARG A 153 43.74 17.94 4.97
N ALA A 154 44.02 17.09 5.97
CA ALA A 154 44.63 17.34 7.30
C ALA A 154 43.58 17.62 8.39
N ALA A 155 43.57 16.91 9.54
CA ALA A 155 44.57 16.84 10.62
C ALA A 155 44.78 18.22 11.26
N GLU A 156 44.78 18.39 12.59
CA GLU A 156 45.31 17.52 13.64
C GLU A 156 44.61 17.76 15.01
N LYS A 157 45.06 17.02 16.04
CA LYS A 157 44.75 17.08 17.50
C LYS A 157 44.32 18.45 18.08
N ASP A 158 43.47 18.42 19.12
CA ASP A 158 43.93 18.60 20.52
C ASP A 158 42.85 18.21 21.56
N GLU A 159 43.27 17.64 22.68
CA GLU A 159 42.45 17.44 23.89
C GLU A 159 43.32 17.71 25.13
N PRO A 160 42.83 18.52 26.08
CA PRO A 160 43.22 18.31 27.47
C PRO A 160 42.04 18.36 28.46
N ASN A 161 41.68 17.18 28.97
CA ASN A 161 41.24 16.87 30.34
C ASN A 161 41.16 18.05 31.35
N ALA A 162 39.99 18.23 31.98
CA ALA A 162 39.91 18.85 33.31
C ALA A 162 38.75 18.32 34.19
N THR A 163 39.13 17.42 35.12
CA THR A 163 38.67 17.38 36.53
C THR A 163 37.28 16.82 36.89
N MET A 164 37.26 16.18 38.07
CA MET A 164 36.07 15.57 38.69
C MET A 164 35.16 16.62 39.34
N ALA A 165 33.85 16.45 39.20
CA ALA A 165 32.86 16.93 40.16
C ALA A 165 31.68 15.95 40.24
N SER A 166 31.57 15.22 41.34
CA SER A 166 30.40 14.38 41.64
C SER A 166 29.31 15.22 42.32
N PRO A 167 28.07 15.23 41.82
CA PRO A 167 26.91 15.59 42.61
C PRO A 167 26.25 14.33 43.18
N SER A 168 26.23 14.28 44.50
CA SER A 168 25.45 13.43 45.39
C SER A 168 24.13 12.89 44.80
N ALA A 169 23.87 11.61 45.04
CA ALA A 169 22.57 10.99 44.79
C ALA A 169 21.42 11.82 45.41
N SER A 170 20.34 11.97 44.66
CA SER A 170 19.02 12.38 45.13
C SER A 170 17.99 11.50 44.43
N PRO A 171 16.87 11.16 45.11
CA PRO A 171 16.06 10.02 44.72
C PRO A 171 15.31 10.22 43.41
N LEU A 172 15.18 9.13 42.66
CA LEU A 172 14.26 9.00 41.53
C LEU A 172 12.87 9.51 41.94
N PRO A 173 12.27 10.49 41.24
CA PRO A 173 10.83 10.64 41.32
C PRO A 173 10.21 9.37 40.73
N SER A 174 9.47 8.61 41.54
CA SER A 174 8.56 7.59 41.03
C SER A 174 7.46 8.27 40.24
N VAL A 175 7.76 8.61 38.99
CA VAL A 175 6.74 8.86 37.97
C VAL A 175 6.09 7.53 37.66
N SER A 176 5.12 7.17 38.51
CA SER A 176 4.04 6.28 38.13
C SER A 176 3.43 6.88 36.86
N ALA A 177 3.84 6.35 35.71
CA ALA A 177 3.27 6.66 34.42
C ALA A 177 1.88 6.00 34.38
N GLU A 178 0.97 6.60 35.15
CA GLU A 178 -0.45 6.36 35.09
C GLU A 178 -0.85 6.44 33.62
N LEU A 179 -1.37 5.34 33.05
CA LEU A 179 -1.88 5.33 31.70
C LEU A 179 -3.07 6.30 31.65
N LYS A 180 -2.78 7.57 31.39
CA LYS A 180 -3.79 8.55 31.03
C LYS A 180 -4.49 7.99 29.82
N MET A 181 -5.76 7.67 30.02
CA MET A 181 -6.70 7.35 28.96
C MET A 181 -6.49 8.37 27.84
N GLY A 182 -6.00 7.91 26.68
CA GLY A 182 -5.64 8.81 25.59
C GLY A 182 -6.84 9.70 25.24
N GLU A 183 -6.56 10.97 24.92
CA GLU A 183 -7.59 11.95 24.59
C GLU A 183 -8.55 11.35 23.52
N PRO A 184 -9.88 11.37 23.74
CA PRO A 184 -10.80 10.59 22.93
C PRO A 184 -10.71 11.02 21.46
N GLY A 185 -10.37 10.05 20.60
CA GLY A 185 -10.10 10.29 19.18
C GLY A 185 -11.25 11.00 18.47
N ARG A 186 -10.92 12.01 17.66
CA ARG A 186 -11.89 12.76 16.87
C ARG A 186 -12.38 11.89 15.71
N ALA A 187 -13.65 11.48 15.77
CA ALA A 187 -14.32 10.78 14.68
C ALA A 187 -14.81 11.77 13.60
N PHE A 188 -14.58 11.41 12.34
CA PHE A 188 -15.08 12.10 11.16
C PHE A 188 -15.89 11.11 10.32
N THR A 189 -17.18 11.38 10.11
CA THR A 189 -18.07 10.51 9.32
C THR A 189 -18.45 11.18 8.01
N GLY A 190 -18.50 10.39 6.94
CA GLY A 190 -19.03 10.79 5.63
C GLY A 190 -19.77 9.63 4.98
N GLU A 191 -20.67 9.97 4.05
CA GLU A 191 -21.59 9.04 3.42
C GLU A 191 -21.77 9.40 1.94
N SER A 192 -21.95 8.40 1.10
CA SER A 192 -22.01 8.51 -0.35
C SER A 192 -22.78 7.32 -0.93
N LYS A 193 -23.97 7.59 -1.48
CA LYS A 193 -24.92 6.56 -1.94
C LYS A 193 -25.22 5.57 -0.81
N ASP A 194 -24.75 4.34 -0.94
CA ASP A 194 -24.94 3.22 -0.02
C ASP A 194 -23.70 2.96 0.87
N VAL A 195 -22.64 3.77 0.74
CA VAL A 195 -21.38 3.63 1.46
C VAL A 195 -21.24 4.71 2.52
N LYS A 196 -21.10 4.31 3.78
CA LYS A 196 -20.77 5.18 4.92
C LYS A 196 -19.39 4.81 5.47
N ALA A 197 -18.64 5.81 5.91
CA ALA A 197 -17.31 5.64 6.46
C ALA A 197 -17.08 6.58 7.65
N THR A 198 -16.46 6.06 8.70
CA THR A 198 -16.03 6.81 9.87
C THR A 198 -14.53 6.64 10.04
N VAL A 199 -13.80 7.77 10.10
CA VAL A 199 -12.36 7.81 10.36
C VAL A 199 -12.15 8.45 11.74
N THR A 200 -11.64 7.68 12.68
CA THR A 200 -11.27 8.16 14.02
C THR A 200 -9.78 8.45 14.07
N VAL A 201 -9.44 9.71 14.39
CA VAL A 201 -8.07 10.21 14.51
C VAL A 201 -7.77 10.39 15.99
N SER A 202 -6.74 9.73 16.52
CA SER A 202 -6.33 9.88 17.92
C SER A 202 -4.84 10.21 17.99
N PRO A 203 -4.40 11.11 18.88
CA PRO A 203 -2.97 11.42 19.04
C PRO A 203 -2.13 10.17 19.30
N GLY A 204 -1.03 10.01 18.56
CA GLY A 204 -0.10 8.89 18.72
C GLY A 204 -0.60 7.51 18.27
N MET A 205 -1.82 7.39 17.72
CA MET A 205 -2.35 6.12 17.20
C MET A 205 -2.58 6.19 15.67
N PRO A 206 -2.47 5.05 14.95
CA PRO A 206 -2.88 4.99 13.55
C PRO A 206 -4.36 5.37 13.38
N LEU A 207 -4.68 5.98 12.24
CA LEU A 207 -6.05 6.31 11.84
C LEU A 207 -6.90 5.04 11.84
N GLN A 208 -8.07 5.11 12.47
CA GLN A 208 -9.00 4.01 12.58
C GLN A 208 -10.14 4.21 11.58
N VAL A 209 -10.22 3.38 10.54
CA VAL A 209 -11.24 3.46 9.49
C VAL A 209 -12.27 2.35 9.70
N GLN A 210 -13.53 2.75 9.87
CA GLN A 210 -14.70 1.89 9.79
C GLN A 210 -15.45 2.19 8.49
N LEU A 211 -15.93 1.15 7.82
CA LEU A 211 -16.75 1.23 6.62
C LEU A 211 -18.10 0.57 6.90
N GLU A 212 -19.12 0.95 6.14
CA GLU A 212 -20.46 0.38 6.09
C GLU A 212 -20.89 0.35 4.60
N GLY A 213 -21.52 -0.75 4.16
CA GLY A 213 -22.13 -0.87 2.83
C GLY A 213 -21.19 -1.18 1.64
N VAL A 214 -19.89 -1.34 1.85
CA VAL A 214 -18.96 -1.77 0.79
C VAL A 214 -19.05 -3.30 0.60
N PRO A 215 -19.08 -3.84 -0.63
CA PRO A 215 -19.11 -5.29 -0.83
C PRO A 215 -17.88 -6.02 -0.23
N PRO A 216 -18.06 -7.13 0.50
CA PRO A 216 -16.95 -7.97 0.94
C PRO A 216 -16.12 -8.47 -0.26
N GLY A 217 -14.80 -8.42 -0.13
CA GLY A 217 -13.85 -8.73 -1.20
C GLY A 217 -13.39 -7.52 -2.03
N THR A 218 -14.01 -6.34 -1.86
CA THR A 218 -13.50 -5.10 -2.48
C THR A 218 -12.19 -4.68 -1.81
N GLU A 219 -11.16 -4.42 -2.61
CA GLU A 219 -9.93 -3.75 -2.17
C GLU A 219 -10.16 -2.23 -2.12
N CYS A 220 -9.80 -1.62 -1.00
CA CYS A 220 -9.93 -0.19 -0.74
C CYS A 220 -8.59 0.43 -0.31
N ARG A 221 -8.48 1.75 -0.51
CA ARG A 221 -7.37 2.61 -0.03
C ARG A 221 -7.91 3.88 0.59
N LEU A 222 -7.21 4.40 1.60
CA LEU A 222 -7.44 5.72 2.17
C LEU A 222 -6.52 6.70 1.46
N VAL A 223 -7.06 7.84 1.03
CA VAL A 223 -6.28 9.00 0.62
C VAL A 223 -6.54 10.11 1.63
N VAL A 224 -5.52 10.45 2.41
CA VAL A 224 -5.52 11.63 3.29
C VAL A 224 -5.11 12.83 2.44
N VAL A 225 -5.96 13.85 2.39
CA VAL A 225 -5.70 15.08 1.63
C VAL A 225 -5.46 16.22 2.62
N SER A 226 -4.29 16.85 2.55
CA SER A 226 -3.95 17.97 3.43
C SER A 226 -4.58 19.29 2.96
N LYS A 227 -4.59 20.30 3.84
CA LYS A 227 -5.00 21.67 3.50
C LYS A 227 -4.11 22.30 2.41
N ALA A 228 -2.84 21.90 2.34
CA ALA A 228 -1.91 22.28 1.27
C ALA A 228 -2.13 21.51 -0.05
N GLY A 229 -3.05 20.55 -0.10
CA GLY A 229 -3.38 19.78 -1.31
C GLY A 229 -2.49 18.55 -1.55
N ALA A 230 -1.50 18.30 -0.68
CA ALA A 230 -0.74 17.06 -0.70
C ALA A 230 -1.65 15.85 -0.43
N LYS A 231 -1.35 14.72 -1.06
CA LYS A 231 -2.12 13.48 -0.96
C LYS A 231 -1.23 12.36 -0.45
N GLU A 232 -1.62 11.75 0.66
CA GLU A 232 -1.00 10.58 1.24
C GLU A 232 -1.91 9.37 1.00
N VAL A 233 -1.41 8.32 0.34
CA VAL A 233 -2.18 7.13 -0.04
C VAL A 233 -1.73 5.96 0.82
N SER A 234 -2.69 5.26 1.43
CA SER A 234 -2.41 4.09 2.25
C SER A 234 -1.98 2.87 1.43
N ALA A 235 -1.43 1.88 2.13
CA ALA A 235 -1.48 0.49 1.67
C ALA A 235 -2.95 0.06 1.41
N PRO A 236 -3.19 -0.85 0.45
CA PRO A 236 -4.53 -1.39 0.24
C PRO A 236 -4.96 -2.30 1.38
N TRP A 237 -6.26 -2.38 1.62
CA TRP A 237 -6.88 -3.40 2.47
C TRP A 237 -8.12 -3.98 1.78
N THR A 238 -8.47 -5.22 2.12
CA THR A 238 -9.69 -5.86 1.59
C THR A 238 -10.80 -5.80 2.63
N VAL A 239 -11.99 -5.34 2.24
CA VAL A 239 -13.19 -5.38 3.08
C VAL A 239 -13.60 -6.84 3.31
N ARG A 240 -13.80 -7.25 4.58
CA ARG A 240 -14.25 -8.60 4.94
C ARG A 240 -15.71 -8.56 5.40
N ALA A 241 -16.42 -9.67 5.30
CA ALA A 241 -17.79 -9.75 5.85
C ALA A 241 -17.80 -9.52 7.38
N ALA A 242 -16.78 -10.05 8.07
CA ALA A 242 -16.54 -9.81 9.50
C ALA A 242 -16.23 -8.33 9.85
N SER A 243 -15.97 -7.46 8.87
CA SER A 243 -15.80 -6.01 9.09
C SER A 243 -17.12 -5.29 9.42
N TYR A 244 -18.26 -5.98 9.37
CA TYR A 244 -19.60 -5.44 9.65
C TYR A 244 -20.28 -6.02 10.90
N GLU A 245 -19.63 -6.94 11.61
CA GLU A 245 -20.17 -7.51 12.85
C GLU A 245 -20.03 -6.53 14.03
N ALA A 246 -20.85 -6.69 15.09
CA ALA A 246 -20.77 -5.80 16.24
C ALA A 246 -19.44 -6.01 16.98
N GLY A 247 -18.57 -4.98 16.99
CA GLY A 247 -17.19 -5.09 17.48
C GLY A 247 -16.14 -5.47 16.42
N ALA A 248 -16.50 -5.35 15.13
CA ALA A 248 -15.69 -5.71 13.97
C ALA A 248 -14.30 -5.07 13.85
N GLU A 249 -13.50 -5.68 12.97
CA GLU A 249 -12.16 -5.24 12.56
C GLU A 249 -12.16 -3.79 12.03
N VAL A 250 -11.56 -2.89 12.80
CA VAL A 250 -11.30 -1.50 12.40
C VAL A 250 -9.97 -1.45 11.66
N PHE A 251 -9.98 -0.95 10.42
CA PHE A 251 -8.77 -0.86 9.60
C PHE A 251 -7.84 0.22 10.16
N LYS A 252 -6.57 -0.12 10.41
CA LYS A 252 -5.57 0.81 10.95
C LYS A 252 -4.67 1.32 9.83
N VAL A 253 -4.65 2.64 9.62
CA VAL A 253 -3.88 3.31 8.57
C VAL A 253 -2.91 4.30 9.21
N GLN A 254 -1.62 4.15 8.93
CA GLN A 254 -0.63 5.16 9.31
C GLN A 254 -0.77 6.39 8.41
N SER A 255 -0.62 7.59 8.99
CA SER A 255 -0.58 8.85 8.25
C SER A 255 0.46 9.78 8.88
N ARG A 256 1.25 10.43 8.03
CA ARG A 256 2.23 11.46 8.37
C ARG A 256 1.61 12.86 8.41
N THR A 257 0.35 12.99 8.00
CA THR A 257 -0.37 14.28 7.96
C THR A 257 -0.92 14.63 9.35
N PRO A 258 -0.48 15.72 10.01
CA PRO A 258 -1.02 16.13 11.30
C PRO A 258 -2.52 16.41 11.24
N GLN A 259 -3.26 16.05 12.29
CA GLN A 259 -4.74 16.08 12.32
C GLN A 259 -5.31 17.45 11.93
N GLU A 260 -4.72 18.54 12.43
CA GLU A 260 -5.07 19.92 12.16
C GLU A 260 -4.77 20.36 10.72
N SER A 261 -3.89 19.64 10.02
CA SER A 261 -3.51 19.87 8.62
C SER A 261 -4.34 19.05 7.63
N ILE A 262 -5.20 18.13 8.09
CA ILE A 262 -6.09 17.35 7.22
C ILE A 262 -7.24 18.24 6.71
N ARG A 263 -7.57 18.10 5.42
CA ARG A 263 -8.73 18.73 4.76
C ARG A 263 -9.84 17.72 4.51
N SER A 264 -9.49 16.53 4.05
CA SER A 264 -10.47 15.46 3.80
C SER A 264 -9.80 14.09 3.72
N PHE A 265 -10.57 13.06 4.03
CA PHE A 265 -10.27 11.67 3.73
C PHE A 265 -11.08 11.24 2.51
N GLU A 266 -10.49 10.44 1.63
CA GLU A 266 -11.20 9.78 0.53
C GLU A 266 -10.97 8.27 0.64
N VAL A 267 -12.04 7.49 0.66
CA VAL A 267 -11.96 6.04 0.49
C VAL A 267 -12.16 5.73 -0.99
N ARG A 268 -11.19 5.03 -1.58
CA ARG A 268 -11.19 4.66 -3.00
C ARG A 268 -11.12 3.15 -3.18
N ASP A 269 -11.65 2.66 -4.29
CA ASP A 269 -11.50 1.26 -4.73
C ASP A 269 -10.14 1.00 -5.40
N ALA A 270 -9.91 -0.24 -5.84
CA ALA A 270 -8.71 -0.69 -6.53
C ALA A 270 -8.45 0.04 -7.87
N ASP A 271 -9.51 0.43 -8.58
CA ASP A 271 -9.44 1.16 -9.85
C ASP A 271 -9.24 2.68 -9.63
N GLY A 272 -9.19 3.12 -8.36
CA GLY A 272 -9.04 4.52 -7.96
C GLY A 272 -10.35 5.32 -7.96
N GLY A 273 -11.49 4.66 -8.17
CA GLY A 273 -12.82 5.23 -8.06
C GLY A 273 -13.12 5.71 -6.63
N LEU A 274 -13.81 6.86 -6.51
CA LEU A 274 -14.16 7.43 -5.22
C LEU A 274 -15.43 6.77 -4.67
N LEU A 275 -15.30 6.02 -3.58
CA LEU A 275 -16.44 5.43 -2.88
C LEU A 275 -17.12 6.47 -1.99
N VAL A 276 -16.35 7.11 -1.10
CA VAL A 276 -16.84 8.14 -0.18
C VAL A 276 -15.75 9.16 0.16
N ARG A 277 -16.15 10.44 0.32
CA ARG A 277 -15.29 11.53 0.80
C ARG A 277 -15.81 12.02 2.14
N ILE A 278 -14.91 12.15 3.11
CA ILE A 278 -15.16 12.65 4.46
C ILE A 278 -14.42 13.98 4.60
N THR A 279 -15.13 15.08 4.87
CA THR A 279 -14.50 16.40 5.06
C THR A 279 -14.09 16.59 6.52
N ALA A 280 -12.81 16.88 6.76
CA ALA A 280 -12.35 17.30 8.07
C ALA A 280 -12.70 18.79 8.26
N LYS A 281 -13.69 19.06 9.13
CA LYS A 281 -14.09 20.41 9.53
C LYS A 281 -13.26 20.92 10.71
#